data_AF-A0A945H217-F1
#
_entry.id   AF-A0A945H217-F1
#
_cell.length_a   1.000
_cell.length_b   1.000
_cell.length_c   1.000
_cell.angle_alpha   90.00
_cell.angle_beta   90.00
_cell.angle_gamma   90.00
#
_symmetry.space_group_name_H-M   'P 1'
#
loop_
_entity.id
_entity.type
_entity.pdbx_description
1 polymer ?
#
loop_
_entity_poly.entity_id
_entity_poly.type
_entity_poly.pdbx_seq_one_letter_code
_entity_poly.pdbx_strand_id
1 'polypeptide(L)'
;MHNFKAILKISILTIAFLGMIIYMTAKPPVKVDTTTSTINMKYMPKMVKLLDDDIEYATSSIIKNGSVIVVTNHDSIAVVNTLDKYIENVVIVTNISAAPWFVKQWIIPEKLIALKADSKTAWVYDESGIVKNFFKIKSDNAATYEVFLMKDNQIAKLFDGKVKDGALDGSMSVEEIEKLNLEIASKIKQIKG
;
A
#
# COMPACT_ATOMS: atom_id res chain seq x y z
N MET A 1 -41.97 27.39 -26.27
CA MET A 1 -41.02 27.74 -25.20
C MET A 1 -41.57 27.60 -23.77
N HIS A 2 -42.76 27.02 -23.55
CA HIS A 2 -43.37 26.90 -22.20
C HIS A 2 -42.81 25.72 -21.37
N ASN A 3 -42.44 24.62 -22.03
CA ASN A 3 -42.05 23.38 -21.35
C ASN A 3 -40.60 23.38 -20.83
N PHE A 4 -39.71 24.18 -21.43
CA PHE A 4 -38.30 24.24 -21.02
C PHE A 4 -38.13 24.83 -19.61
N LYS A 5 -38.92 25.87 -19.28
CA LYS A 5 -38.93 26.46 -17.93
C LYS A 5 -39.46 25.49 -16.87
N ALA A 6 -40.43 24.65 -17.23
CA ALA A 6 -40.96 23.62 -16.33
C ALA A 6 -39.94 22.50 -16.10
N ILE A 7 -39.31 22.00 -17.17
CA ILE A 7 -38.26 20.98 -17.11
C ILE A 7 -37.08 21.47 -16.26
N LEU A 8 -36.61 22.70 -16.47
CA LEU A 8 -35.48 23.26 -15.71
C LEU A 8 -35.77 23.36 -14.21
N LYS A 9 -36.98 23.80 -13.83
CA LYS A 9 -37.40 23.88 -12.42
C LYS A 9 -37.45 22.50 -11.77
N ILE A 10 -37.97 21.50 -12.49
CA ILE A 10 -38.04 20.11 -12.02
C ILE A 10 -36.63 19.54 -11.85
N SER A 11 -35.73 19.76 -12.80
CA SER A 11 -34.35 19.28 -12.72
C SER A 11 -33.59 19.87 -11.52
N ILE A 12 -33.75 21.17 -11.26
CA ILE A 12 -33.13 21.83 -10.10
C ILE A 12 -33.69 21.26 -8.79
N LEU A 13 -35.00 21.05 -8.73
CA LEU A 13 -35.66 20.48 -7.55
C LEU A 13 -35.18 19.06 -7.29
N THR A 14 -35.03 18.23 -8.32
CA THR A 14 -34.48 16.87 -8.21
C THR A 14 -33.04 16.86 -7.72
N ILE A 15 -32.18 17.75 -8.24
CA ILE A 15 -30.78 17.84 -7.80
C ILE A 15 -30.70 18.31 -6.35
N ALA A 16 -31.49 19.31 -5.95
CA ALA A 16 -31.52 19.79 -4.58
C ALA A 16 -32.03 18.71 -3.60
N PHE A 17 -33.08 17.98 -3.99
CA PHE A 17 -33.63 16.89 -3.18
C PHE A 17 -32.64 15.72 -3.06
N LEU A 18 -31.95 15.35 -4.14
CA LEU A 18 -30.93 14.30 -4.11
C LEU A 18 -29.72 14.72 -3.27
N GLY A 19 -29.28 15.98 -3.39
CA GLY A 19 -28.22 16.55 -2.55
C GLY A 19 -28.59 16.56 -1.07
N MET A 20 -29.85 16.84 -0.74
CA MET A 20 -30.35 16.78 0.64
C MET A 20 -30.37 15.35 1.19
N ILE A 21 -30.81 14.36 0.40
CA ILE A 21 -30.76 12.95 0.79
C ILE A 21 -29.32 12.53 1.04
N ILE A 22 -28.40 12.86 0.13
CA ILE A 22 -26.98 12.55 0.30
C ILE A 22 -26.44 13.22 1.57
N TYR A 23 -26.75 14.50 1.83
CA TYR A 23 -26.31 15.20 3.03
C TYR A 23 -26.84 14.56 4.33
N MET A 24 -28.11 14.14 4.34
CA MET A 24 -28.74 13.52 5.52
C MET A 24 -28.32 12.05 5.73
N THR A 25 -27.94 11.34 4.65
CA THR A 25 -27.60 9.91 4.71
C THR A 25 -26.10 9.64 4.68
N ALA A 26 -25.29 10.57 4.18
CA ALA A 26 -23.84 10.50 4.22
C ALA A 26 -23.39 10.57 5.68
N LYS A 27 -22.96 9.43 6.20
CA LYS A 27 -22.22 9.38 7.45
C LYS A 27 -20.87 10.07 7.21
N PRO A 28 -20.43 11.00 8.07
CA PRO A 28 -19.09 11.56 7.97
C PRO A 28 -18.08 10.40 8.03
N PRO A 29 -16.93 10.49 7.30
CA PRO A 29 -15.89 9.49 7.43
C PRO A 29 -15.52 9.39 8.91
N VAL A 30 -15.54 8.17 9.44
CA VAL A 30 -15.19 7.89 10.82
C VAL A 30 -13.82 8.52 11.08
N LYS A 31 -13.78 9.50 12.00
CA LYS A 31 -12.51 10.07 12.47
C LYS A 31 -11.69 8.92 13.01
N VAL A 32 -10.55 8.68 12.37
CA VAL A 32 -9.68 7.55 12.69
C VAL A 32 -8.95 7.89 13.99
N ASP A 33 -9.22 7.09 15.01
CA ASP A 33 -8.46 7.10 16.26
C ASP A 33 -7.02 6.66 15.95
N THR A 34 -6.05 7.52 16.24
CA THR A 34 -4.60 7.30 16.05
C THR A 34 -3.99 6.49 17.19
N THR A 35 -4.75 5.57 17.78
CA THR A 35 -4.18 4.56 18.68
C THR A 35 -3.49 3.51 17.82
N THR A 36 -2.17 3.38 17.97
CA THR A 36 -1.31 2.37 17.35
C THR A 36 -2.03 1.04 17.18
N SER A 37 -2.57 0.79 15.98
CA SER A 37 -3.33 -0.41 15.70
C SER A 37 -2.36 -1.57 15.61
N THR A 38 -2.10 -2.22 16.73
CA THR A 38 -1.41 -3.51 16.75
C THR A 38 -2.33 -4.55 16.11
N ILE A 39 -1.85 -5.18 15.05
CA ILE A 39 -2.56 -6.21 14.30
C ILE A 39 -2.02 -7.55 14.77
N ASN A 40 -2.90 -8.48 15.12
CA ASN A 40 -2.47 -9.80 15.57
C ASN A 40 -2.15 -10.68 14.35
N MET A 41 -0.96 -11.28 14.34
CA MET A 41 -0.49 -12.17 13.27
C MET A 41 -1.40 -13.39 13.04
N LYS A 42 -2.17 -13.80 14.06
CA LYS A 42 -3.15 -14.91 13.95
C LYS A 42 -4.17 -14.71 12.82
N TYR A 43 -4.49 -13.47 12.48
CA TYR A 43 -5.47 -13.13 11.44
C TYR A 43 -4.84 -12.87 10.07
N MET A 44 -3.51 -12.96 9.96
CA MET A 44 -2.82 -12.82 8.68
C MET A 44 -3.19 -14.01 7.78
N PRO A 45 -3.28 -13.81 6.45
CA PRO A 45 -3.35 -14.92 5.52
C PRO A 45 -2.27 -15.96 5.85
N LYS A 46 -2.64 -17.24 5.83
CA LYS A 46 -1.70 -18.31 6.16
C LYS A 46 -0.69 -18.55 5.05
N MET A 47 -1.10 -18.26 3.82
CA MET A 47 -0.34 -18.46 2.60
C MET A 47 -0.27 -17.13 1.85
N VAL A 48 0.88 -16.87 1.24
CA VAL A 48 1.15 -15.69 0.40
C VAL A 48 1.91 -16.09 -0.85
N LYS A 49 1.58 -15.48 -1.98
CA LYS A 49 2.33 -15.63 -3.23
C LYS A 49 3.56 -14.71 -3.21
N LEU A 50 4.71 -15.21 -3.63
CA LEU A 50 5.89 -14.38 -3.89
C LEU A 50 5.87 -13.90 -5.34
N LEU A 51 6.50 -12.77 -5.63
CA LEU A 51 6.51 -12.18 -6.96
C LEU A 51 7.17 -13.08 -8.03
N ASP A 52 8.25 -13.75 -7.66
CA ASP A 52 9.14 -14.53 -8.51
C ASP A 52 8.82 -16.03 -8.51
N ASP A 53 7.66 -16.41 -7.98
CA ASP A 53 7.25 -17.80 -7.87
C ASP A 53 5.75 -17.99 -8.09
N ASP A 54 5.40 -19.14 -8.65
CA ASP A 54 4.01 -19.54 -8.89
C ASP A 54 3.40 -20.34 -7.74
N ILE A 55 4.20 -20.77 -6.77
CA ILE A 55 3.70 -21.43 -5.56
C ILE A 55 3.43 -20.44 -4.43
N GLU A 56 2.53 -20.82 -3.53
CA GLU A 56 2.26 -20.08 -2.31
C GLU A 56 3.15 -20.57 -1.15
N TYR A 57 3.56 -19.63 -0.30
CA TYR A 57 4.41 -19.87 0.85
C TYR A 57 3.66 -19.59 2.15
N ALA A 58 3.96 -20.37 3.18
CA ALA A 58 3.46 -20.09 4.52
C ALA A 58 3.94 -18.70 4.97
N THR A 59 3.03 -17.82 5.35
CA THR A 59 3.38 -16.43 5.70
C THR A 59 4.35 -16.34 6.88
N SER A 60 4.29 -17.32 7.80
CA SER A 60 5.23 -17.46 8.92
C SER A 60 6.67 -17.82 8.50
N SER A 61 6.89 -18.39 7.30
CA SER A 61 8.25 -18.64 6.79
C SER A 61 8.89 -17.38 6.20
N ILE A 62 8.07 -16.43 5.74
CA ILE A 62 8.48 -15.17 5.12
C ILE A 62 8.59 -14.04 6.15
N ILE A 63 7.54 -13.85 6.97
CA ILE A 63 7.46 -12.79 7.98
C ILE A 63 7.76 -13.41 9.34
N LYS A 64 8.93 -13.07 9.89
CA LYS A 64 9.46 -13.58 11.16
C LYS A 64 9.51 -12.46 12.20
N ASN A 65 9.78 -12.85 13.45
CA ASN A 65 10.02 -11.86 14.51
C ASN A 65 11.18 -10.92 14.11
N GLY A 66 10.98 -9.62 14.24
CA GLY A 66 11.94 -8.59 13.83
C GLY A 66 11.83 -8.14 12.37
N SER A 67 11.01 -8.82 11.54
CA SER A 67 10.78 -8.44 10.15
C SER A 67 10.20 -7.03 10.04
N VAL A 68 10.79 -6.23 9.15
CA VAL A 68 10.27 -4.92 8.74
C VAL A 68 9.44 -5.15 7.50
N ILE A 69 8.14 -4.90 7.61
CA ILE A 69 7.20 -5.14 6.51
C ILE A 69 6.91 -3.78 5.90
N VAL A 70 7.20 -3.62 4.62
CA VAL A 70 6.91 -2.39 3.87
C VAL A 70 5.85 -2.71 2.83
N VAL A 71 4.66 -2.16 3.02
CA VAL A 71 3.59 -2.28 2.03
C VAL A 71 3.66 -1.08 1.11
N THR A 72 3.80 -1.34 -0.18
CA THR A 72 4.14 -0.34 -1.19
C THR A 72 3.16 -0.42 -2.37
N ASN A 73 2.90 0.72 -2.97
CA ASN A 73 2.12 0.87 -4.20
C ASN A 73 3.05 1.08 -5.41
N HIS A 74 2.48 1.39 -6.58
CA HIS A 74 3.17 1.42 -7.88
C HIS A 74 4.45 2.27 -7.94
N ASP A 75 4.45 3.52 -7.46
CA ASP A 75 5.63 4.39 -7.57
C ASP A 75 6.58 4.19 -6.40
N SER A 76 6.03 3.95 -5.21
CA SER A 76 6.79 3.79 -3.98
C SER A 76 7.72 2.57 -4.00
N ILE A 77 7.41 1.56 -4.82
CA ILE A 77 8.23 0.35 -4.93
C ILE A 77 9.61 0.61 -5.52
N ALA A 78 9.73 1.59 -6.41
CA ALA A 78 10.98 2.00 -7.04
C ALA A 78 12.01 2.51 -6.02
N VAL A 79 11.51 3.02 -4.88
CA VAL A 79 12.34 3.53 -3.79
C VAL A 79 12.63 2.41 -2.80
N VAL A 80 11.59 1.73 -2.30
CA VAL A 80 11.75 0.81 -1.15
C VAL A 80 12.39 -0.52 -1.54
N ASN A 81 12.51 -0.85 -2.83
CA ASN A 81 13.18 -2.05 -3.35
C ASN A 81 14.63 -2.24 -2.88
N THR A 82 15.30 -1.16 -2.48
CA THR A 82 16.72 -1.12 -2.09
C THR A 82 16.89 -0.80 -0.60
N LEU A 83 15.80 -0.79 0.17
CA LEU A 83 15.81 -0.53 1.61
C LEU A 83 16.59 -1.61 2.39
N ASP A 84 16.64 -2.83 1.84
CA ASP A 84 17.38 -3.97 2.38
C ASP A 84 18.90 -3.77 2.42
N LYS A 85 19.44 -2.79 1.68
CA LYS A 85 20.84 -2.35 1.79
C LYS A 85 21.15 -1.65 3.12
N TYR A 86 20.14 -1.13 3.81
CA TYR A 86 20.31 -0.28 5.00
C TYR A 86 19.79 -0.91 6.29
N ILE A 87 18.88 -1.88 6.17
CA ILE A 87 18.28 -2.63 7.28
C ILE A 87 18.05 -4.10 6.90
N GLU A 88 18.22 -4.99 7.86
CA GLU A 88 18.00 -6.41 7.68
C GLU A 88 16.53 -6.81 7.85
N ASN A 89 16.18 -7.99 7.34
CA ASN A 89 14.86 -8.63 7.47
C ASN A 89 13.70 -7.80 6.90
N VAL A 90 13.94 -7.10 5.79
CA VAL A 90 12.89 -6.42 5.04
C VAL A 90 12.02 -7.46 4.32
N VAL A 91 10.72 -7.23 4.34
CA VAL A 91 9.73 -7.93 3.50
C VAL A 91 8.92 -6.86 2.78
N ILE A 92 8.91 -6.90 1.46
CA ILE A 92 8.16 -5.94 0.65
C ILE A 92 6.83 -6.59 0.28
N VAL A 93 5.73 -5.90 0.53
CA VAL A 93 4.40 -6.31 0.08
C VAL A 93 3.99 -5.38 -1.05
N THR A 94 3.88 -5.93 -2.26
CA THR A 94 3.55 -5.18 -3.46
C THR A 94 2.03 -5.13 -3.63
N ASN A 95 1.43 -4.03 -3.19
CA ASN A 95 0.00 -3.82 -3.37
C ASN A 95 -0.28 -3.31 -4.78
N ILE A 96 -0.93 -4.17 -5.56
CA ILE A 96 -1.33 -3.85 -6.94
C ILE A 96 -2.83 -4.01 -7.12
N SER A 97 -3.58 -4.15 -6.02
CA SER A 97 -5.00 -4.53 -6.02
C SER A 97 -5.90 -3.53 -6.76
N ALA A 98 -5.45 -2.28 -6.92
CA ALA A 98 -6.19 -1.23 -7.63
C ALA A 98 -6.04 -1.28 -9.16
N ALA A 99 -5.03 -1.98 -9.69
CA ALA A 99 -4.80 -2.04 -11.13
C ALA A 99 -5.88 -2.87 -11.87
N PRO A 100 -6.18 -2.58 -13.14
CA PRO A 100 -7.03 -3.44 -13.97
C PRO A 100 -6.48 -4.87 -14.06
N TRP A 101 -7.36 -5.88 -14.13
CA TRP A 101 -7.00 -7.31 -14.07
C TRP A 101 -5.98 -7.74 -15.13
N PHE A 102 -6.09 -7.23 -16.36
CA PHE A 102 -5.14 -7.55 -17.43
C PHE A 102 -3.74 -6.97 -17.19
N VAL A 103 -3.66 -5.80 -16.53
CA VAL A 103 -2.39 -5.15 -16.17
C VAL A 103 -1.70 -5.92 -15.04
N LYS A 104 -2.48 -6.43 -14.07
CA LYS A 104 -2.00 -7.29 -12.98
C LYS A 104 -1.39 -8.58 -13.49
N GLN A 105 -2.06 -9.25 -14.43
CA GLN A 105 -1.68 -10.59 -14.88
C GLN A 105 -0.43 -10.61 -15.79
N TRP A 106 -0.15 -9.53 -16.54
CA TRP A 106 0.87 -9.57 -17.60
C TRP A 106 1.97 -8.52 -17.44
N ILE A 107 1.60 -7.26 -17.18
CA ILE A 107 2.54 -6.12 -17.32
C ILE A 107 3.28 -5.83 -16.01
N ILE A 108 2.58 -5.92 -14.88
CA ILE A 108 3.15 -5.61 -13.57
C ILE A 108 4.20 -6.65 -13.14
N PRO A 109 3.97 -7.97 -13.25
CA PRO A 109 4.95 -8.97 -12.83
C PRO A 109 6.30 -8.78 -13.53
N GLU A 110 6.30 -8.58 -14.85
CA GLU A 110 7.52 -8.38 -15.63
C GLU A 110 8.34 -7.18 -15.14
N LYS A 111 7.69 -6.02 -14.97
CA LYS A 111 8.35 -4.81 -14.44
C LYS A 111 8.88 -5.01 -13.03
N LEU A 112 8.11 -5.67 -12.16
CA LEU A 112 8.52 -5.90 -10.78
C LEU A 112 9.66 -6.92 -10.68
N ILE A 113 9.66 -7.96 -11.52
CA ILE A 113 10.74 -8.96 -11.57
C ILE A 113 12.03 -8.30 -12.04
N ALA A 114 11.97 -7.47 -13.08
CA ALA A 114 13.12 -6.68 -13.54
C ALA A 114 13.67 -5.77 -12.42
N LEU A 115 12.77 -5.15 -11.64
CA LEU A 115 13.14 -4.31 -10.49
C LEU A 115 13.73 -5.11 -9.32
N LYS A 116 13.28 -6.35 -9.13
CA LYS A 116 13.72 -7.24 -8.06
C LYS A 116 15.08 -7.89 -8.33
N ALA A 117 15.49 -8.04 -9.59
CA ALA A 117 16.56 -8.96 -10.04
C ALA A 117 17.84 -9.04 -9.19
N ASP A 118 18.21 -7.97 -8.48
CA ASP A 118 19.41 -7.90 -7.63
C ASP A 118 19.15 -8.09 -6.11
N SER A 119 17.90 -8.18 -5.67
CA SER A 119 17.50 -8.23 -4.27
C SER A 119 17.11 -9.64 -3.81
N LYS A 120 17.67 -10.07 -2.67
CA LYS A 120 17.26 -11.31 -1.97
C LYS A 120 16.03 -11.13 -1.08
N THR A 121 15.46 -9.93 -1.07
CA THR A 121 14.29 -9.60 -0.25
C THR A 121 13.07 -10.36 -0.74
N ALA A 122 12.27 -10.86 0.20
CA ALA A 122 10.99 -11.48 -0.12
C ALA A 122 9.99 -10.40 -0.56
N TRP A 123 9.41 -10.57 -1.75
CA TRP A 123 8.39 -9.68 -2.29
C TRP A 123 7.08 -10.44 -2.33
N VAL A 124 6.19 -10.14 -1.38
CA VAL A 124 4.84 -10.68 -1.34
C VAL A 124 4.00 -9.96 -2.39
N TYR A 125 3.42 -10.72 -3.31
CA TYR A 125 2.62 -10.22 -4.41
C TYR A 125 1.13 -10.21 -4.03
N ASP A 126 0.59 -9.02 -3.74
CA ASP A 126 -0.79 -8.85 -3.27
C ASP A 126 -1.73 -8.41 -4.40
N GLU A 127 -2.04 -9.35 -5.30
CA GLU A 127 -2.92 -9.12 -6.45
C GLU A 127 -4.39 -8.87 -6.05
N SER A 128 -4.85 -9.63 -5.06
CA SER A 128 -6.25 -9.66 -4.60
C SER A 128 -6.55 -8.60 -3.53
N GLY A 129 -5.52 -7.94 -2.99
CA GLY A 129 -5.65 -6.96 -1.92
C GLY A 129 -5.92 -7.56 -0.54
N ILE A 130 -5.81 -8.88 -0.39
CA ILE A 130 -6.05 -9.56 0.90
C ILE A 130 -5.04 -9.06 1.93
N VAL A 131 -3.77 -8.91 1.54
CA VAL A 131 -2.71 -8.49 2.47
C VAL A 131 -2.88 -7.01 2.81
N LYS A 132 -3.11 -6.13 1.83
CA LYS A 132 -3.45 -4.71 2.00
C LYS A 132 -4.61 -4.52 2.99
N ASN A 133 -5.69 -5.27 2.79
CA ASN A 133 -6.87 -5.20 3.65
C ASN A 133 -6.57 -5.66 5.07
N PHE A 134 -5.75 -6.71 5.24
CA PHE A 134 -5.28 -7.16 6.55
C PHE A 134 -4.49 -6.05 7.29
N PHE A 135 -3.58 -5.37 6.58
CA PHE A 135 -2.85 -4.21 7.12
C PHE A 135 -3.72 -2.95 7.27
N LYS A 136 -5.01 -3.00 6.89
CA LYS A 136 -5.97 -1.89 6.92
C LYS A 136 -5.50 -0.67 6.12
N ILE A 137 -4.73 -0.90 5.06
CA ILE A 137 -4.21 0.16 4.20
C ILE A 137 -5.36 0.73 3.38
N LYS A 138 -5.59 2.03 3.52
CA LYS A 138 -6.69 2.74 2.86
C LYS A 138 -6.27 3.47 1.59
N SER A 139 -4.99 3.81 1.48
CA SER A 139 -4.46 4.58 0.35
C SER A 139 -4.21 3.68 -0.86
N ASP A 140 -4.81 4.04 -1.98
CA ASP A 140 -4.47 3.51 -3.31
C ASP A 140 -3.55 4.45 -4.10
N ASN A 141 -2.99 5.49 -3.44
CA ASN A 141 -2.07 6.42 -4.08
C ASN A 141 -0.78 5.68 -4.46
N ALA A 142 -0.38 5.74 -5.74
CA ALA A 142 0.81 5.09 -6.27
C ALA A 142 2.09 5.42 -5.47
N ALA A 143 2.21 6.64 -4.98
CA ALA A 143 3.40 7.15 -4.32
C ALA A 143 3.44 6.91 -2.81
N THR A 144 2.45 6.26 -2.19
CA THR A 144 2.44 6.03 -0.74
C THR A 144 2.97 4.65 -0.36
N TYR A 145 3.70 4.59 0.75
CA TYR A 145 4.11 3.34 1.40
C TYR A 145 3.80 3.38 2.90
N GLU A 146 3.64 2.20 3.50
CA GLU A 146 3.42 2.04 4.94
C GLU A 146 4.41 1.02 5.52
N VAL A 147 4.97 1.33 6.69
CA VAL A 147 6.01 0.53 7.34
C VAL A 147 5.48 -0.06 8.65
N PHE A 148 5.68 -1.36 8.83
CA PHE A 148 5.27 -2.12 9.99
C PHE A 148 6.44 -2.93 10.56
N LEU A 149 6.34 -3.29 11.83
CA LEU A 149 7.28 -4.17 12.53
C LEU A 149 6.54 -5.37 13.08
N MET A 150 7.04 -6.56 12.75
CA MET A 150 6.65 -7.80 13.41
C MET A 150 7.43 -7.96 14.72
N LYS A 151 6.74 -7.96 15.85
CA LYS A 151 7.30 -8.21 17.18
C LYS A 151 6.33 -9.04 18.03
N ASP A 152 6.81 -10.14 18.60
CA ASP A 152 6.09 -10.95 19.60
C ASP A 152 4.66 -11.34 19.16
N ASN A 153 4.53 -11.84 17.92
CA ASN A 153 3.26 -12.23 17.29
C ASN A 153 2.29 -11.06 17.02
N GLN A 154 2.77 -9.82 17.11
CA GLN A 154 2.04 -8.61 16.79
C GLN A 154 2.74 -7.85 15.68
N ILE A 155 1.94 -7.21 14.84
CA ILE A 155 2.39 -6.32 13.79
C ILE A 155 2.00 -4.91 14.21
N ALA A 156 2.99 -4.06 14.49
CA ALA A 156 2.77 -2.67 14.82
C ALA A 156 3.10 -1.79 13.61
N LYS A 157 2.19 -0.87 13.26
CA LYS A 157 2.51 0.19 12.30
C LYS A 157 3.56 1.12 12.92
N LEU A 158 4.66 1.34 12.21
CA LEU A 158 5.70 2.28 12.62
C LEU A 158 5.38 3.69 12.10
N PHE A 159 5.15 3.81 10.79
CA PHE A 159 4.81 5.07 10.11
C PHE A 159 4.34 4.80 8.68
N ASP A 160 3.86 5.85 8.03
CA ASP A 160 3.63 5.92 6.58
C ASP A 160 4.46 7.05 5.96
N GLY A 161 4.57 7.03 4.64
CA GLY A 161 5.32 8.02 3.88
C GLY A 161 4.87 8.11 2.42
N LYS A 162 5.42 9.10 1.73
CA LYS A 162 5.18 9.35 0.30
C LYS A 162 6.50 9.52 -0.43
N VAL A 163 6.57 9.03 -1.67
CA VAL A 163 7.66 9.29 -2.62
C VAL A 163 7.21 10.36 -3.63
N LYS A 164 8.10 10.74 -4.57
CA LYS A 164 7.67 11.57 -5.70
C LYS A 164 6.77 10.77 -6.64
N ASP A 165 5.75 11.41 -7.16
CA ASP A 165 4.89 10.81 -8.17
C ASP A 165 5.75 10.51 -9.43
N GLY A 166 5.53 9.36 -10.07
CA GLY A 166 6.35 8.89 -11.20
C GLY A 166 7.74 8.36 -10.82
N ALA A 167 7.98 8.00 -9.54
CA ALA A 167 9.28 7.49 -9.11
C ALA A 167 9.68 6.21 -9.87
N LEU A 168 8.71 5.34 -10.20
CA LEU A 168 8.96 4.15 -11.04
C LEU A 168 9.34 4.51 -12.48
N ASP A 169 8.88 5.66 -12.96
CA ASP A 169 9.17 6.18 -14.31
C ASP A 169 10.44 7.06 -14.34
N GLY A 170 11.19 7.11 -13.24
CA GLY A 170 12.48 7.82 -13.16
C GLY A 170 12.39 9.29 -12.72
N SER A 171 11.30 9.71 -12.08
CA SER A 171 11.20 11.09 -11.53
C SER A 171 12.11 11.35 -10.33
N MET A 172 12.73 10.30 -9.78
CA MET A 172 13.72 10.38 -8.69
C MET A 172 15.09 9.91 -9.17
N SER A 173 16.14 10.65 -8.82
CA SER A 173 17.51 10.20 -9.08
C SER A 173 17.93 9.11 -8.09
N VAL A 174 19.03 8.40 -8.41
CA VAL A 174 19.58 7.36 -7.52
C VAL A 174 19.94 7.95 -6.15
N GLU A 175 20.54 9.14 -6.13
CA GLU A 175 20.93 9.82 -4.88
C GLU A 175 19.71 10.19 -4.03
N GLU A 176 18.59 10.57 -4.66
CA GLU A 176 17.34 10.87 -3.94
C GLU A 176 16.73 9.61 -3.32
N ILE A 177 16.78 8.49 -4.04
CA ILE A 177 16.30 7.19 -3.55
C ILE A 177 17.16 6.73 -2.36
N GLU A 178 18.48 6.79 -2.49
CA GLU A 178 19.41 6.38 -1.43
C GLU A 178 19.24 7.25 -0.18
N LYS A 179 19.11 8.56 -0.34
CA LYS A 179 18.84 9.48 0.76
C LYS A 179 17.53 9.14 1.48
N LEU A 180 16.46 8.92 0.72
CA LEU A 180 15.16 8.58 1.32
C LEU A 180 15.20 7.22 2.05
N ASN A 181 15.88 6.22 1.50
CA ASN A 181 16.05 4.93 2.17
C ASN A 181 16.89 5.04 3.45
N LEU A 182 17.91 5.89 3.47
CA LEU A 182 18.68 6.20 4.69
C LEU A 182 17.80 6.86 5.76
N GLU A 183 16.92 7.78 5.37
CA GLU A 183 15.96 8.42 6.28
C GLU A 183 14.97 7.41 6.85
N ILE A 184 14.38 6.55 6.00
CA ILE A 184 13.48 5.46 6.40
C ILE A 184 14.20 4.51 7.38
N ALA A 185 15.40 4.05 7.04
CA ALA A 185 16.20 3.16 7.87
C ALA A 185 16.54 3.77 9.23
N SER A 186 16.91 5.04 9.27
CA SER A 186 17.22 5.76 10.51
C SER A 186 16.00 5.88 11.40
N LYS A 187 14.84 6.22 10.83
CA LYS A 187 13.56 6.27 11.55
C LYS A 187 13.17 4.92 12.13
N ILE A 188 13.35 3.83 11.38
CA ILE A 188 13.10 2.47 11.87
C ILE A 188 14.03 2.12 13.03
N LYS A 189 15.34 2.40 12.91
CA LYS A 189 16.32 2.13 13.98
C LYS A 189 16.00 2.89 15.26
N GLN A 190 15.58 4.16 15.15
CA GLN A 190 15.17 4.98 16.28
C GLN A 190 13.92 4.43 17.01
N ILE A 191 12.98 3.82 16.28
CA ILE A 191 11.76 3.25 16.88
C ILE A 191 12.02 1.83 17.44
N LYS A 192 13.00 1.10 16.88
CA LYS A 192 13.38 -0.25 17.34
C LYS A 192 14.26 -0.25 18.59
N GLY A 193 15.12 0.76 18.75
CA GLY A 193 16.02 0.94 19.90
C GLY A 193 15.29 1.46 21.13
#